data_AF-A0A1N6D6H1-F1
#
_entry.id   AF-A0A1N6D6H1-F1
#
_cell.length_a   1.000
_cell.length_b   1.000
_cell.length_c   1.000
_cell.angle_alpha   90.00
_cell.angle_beta   90.00
_cell.angle_gamma   90.00
#
_symmetry.space_group_name_H-M   'P 1'
#
loop_
_entity.id
_entity.type
_entity.pdbx_description
1 polymer ?
#
loop_
_entity_poly.entity_id
_entity_poly.type
_entity_poly.pdbx_seq_one_letter_code
_entity_poly.pdbx_strand_id
1 'polypeptide(L)'
;MEKDFKKLKQAKMKRKKNEVNQTGSSGVFLQRNNPINDPNQADLRVKELEKMCTYSNLINSSSIDSDESSNKSISYPKKYFFLNAPFEVIRNKISVVLIDYLGDELKVNNHLKYHLVKYLYVIDRILRANAYWKKRIEGFHFIDYQSLYFITNHKSIQLKNGDKMTLARMLTKVLIDSKLLKRSNLYSKVQKKSYEYKVLKVRGYDFMLYPLNELNIQITEQSFLEKISLHLAKKFYLEDEIAKKLSEWMEKLDFSQVKVHKLSKNHQNIFFLFEESKFQVFSDSGRFYNSFTNLPKTIRKFLRVEGEPIGELDMANAQAIFLNRIILERLENLGVDILDSTREFIIWSELGKAFEFLNDKKSFKHGKTRKSFKESFWAMIMDSNDGSKSNDLYSQVYELIPQILDEVEEIKRGNYKKISYLLQKEESRVIQSCYKEIMNEVISSTLHDGIYFQISKKDFVVNNVIDVLRKLQIKCTLKWDLGFRNKSAKNGIEISFPLELDHLGVIENNPKVFRKYPLWKFDTVDVESYPEDLFNDDSDELINDLK
;
A
#
# COMPACT_ATOMS: atom_id res chain seq x y z
N MET A 1 -21.38 47.04 -8.28
CA MET A 1 -20.77 45.68 -8.27
C MET A 1 -20.19 45.29 -6.92
N GLU A 2 -19.25 46.04 -6.32
CA GLU A 2 -18.66 45.64 -5.02
C GLU A 2 -19.60 45.84 -3.80
N LYS A 3 -20.53 46.81 -3.89
CA LYS A 3 -21.56 47.05 -2.86
C LYS A 3 -22.68 45.99 -2.87
N ASP A 4 -22.93 45.33 -4.00
CA ASP A 4 -23.99 44.32 -4.14
C ASP A 4 -23.55 42.95 -3.57
N PHE A 5 -22.24 42.67 -3.58
CA PHE A 5 -21.67 41.45 -3.00
C PHE A 5 -21.73 41.43 -1.46
N LYS A 6 -21.60 42.60 -0.80
CA LYS A 6 -21.73 42.71 0.67
C LYS A 6 -23.17 42.50 1.16
N LYS A 7 -24.19 42.95 0.40
CA LYS A 7 -25.61 42.72 0.73
C LYS A 7 -26.00 41.23 0.63
N LEU A 8 -25.47 40.49 -0.35
CA LEU A 8 -25.76 39.06 -0.51
C LEU A 8 -25.18 38.20 0.62
N LYS A 9 -24.03 38.59 1.19
CA LYS A 9 -23.36 37.86 2.28
C LYS A 9 -24.08 38.03 3.63
N GLN A 10 -24.64 39.21 3.90
CA GLN A 10 -25.43 39.47 5.11
C GLN A 10 -26.81 38.80 5.08
N ALA A 11 -27.43 38.66 3.90
CA ALA A 11 -28.70 37.96 3.74
C ALA A 11 -28.59 36.43 3.97
N LYS A 12 -27.44 35.81 3.65
CA LYS A 12 -27.20 34.37 3.90
C LYS A 12 -26.89 34.02 5.36
N MET A 13 -26.37 34.95 6.16
CA MET A 13 -26.11 34.71 7.59
C MET A 13 -27.36 34.84 8.47
N LYS A 14 -28.37 35.63 8.08
CA LYS A 14 -29.63 35.74 8.83
C LYS A 14 -30.59 34.56 8.67
N ARG A 15 -30.44 33.74 7.62
CA ARG A 15 -31.29 32.56 7.37
C ARG A 15 -30.91 31.28 8.13
N LYS A 16 -29.82 31.28 8.91
CA LYS A 16 -29.35 30.09 9.64
C LYS A 16 -29.61 30.11 11.16
N LYS A 17 -30.35 31.11 11.67
CA LYS A 17 -30.60 31.29 13.11
C LYS A 17 -32.04 31.07 13.58
N ASN A 18 -32.98 30.79 12.68
CA ASN A 18 -34.38 30.56 13.03
C ASN A 18 -34.83 29.18 12.52
N GLU A 19 -34.55 28.12 13.27
CA GLU A 19 -35.25 26.82 13.21
C GLU A 19 -34.67 25.88 14.28
N VAL A 20 -35.03 26.10 15.55
CA VAL A 20 -35.05 25.05 16.58
C VAL A 20 -36.27 25.34 17.46
N ASN A 21 -37.41 24.75 17.11
CA ASN A 21 -38.59 24.73 17.97
C ASN A 21 -38.47 23.57 18.95
N GLN A 22 -38.59 23.90 20.24
CA GLN A 22 -38.84 22.98 21.34
C GLN A 22 -40.30 22.50 21.27
N THR A 23 -40.52 21.19 21.35
CA THR A 23 -41.77 20.63 21.87
C THR A 23 -41.41 19.41 22.70
N GLY A 24 -41.51 19.56 24.02
CA GLY A 24 -41.58 18.44 24.94
C GLY A 24 -42.99 17.86 24.97
N SER A 25 -43.09 16.55 25.10
CA SER A 25 -44.29 15.92 25.68
C SER A 25 -43.85 14.70 26.49
N SER A 26 -44.14 14.78 27.77
CA SER A 26 -44.14 13.73 28.77
C SER A 26 -45.04 12.56 28.36
N GLY A 27 -44.56 11.34 28.59
CA GLY A 27 -45.31 10.10 28.42
C GLY A 27 -44.73 9.00 29.29
N VAL A 28 -45.32 8.83 30.47
CA VAL A 28 -45.17 7.66 31.36
C VAL A 28 -45.72 6.43 30.65
N PHE A 29 -45.04 5.26 30.68
CA PHE A 29 -45.67 3.94 30.80
C PHE A 29 -44.65 2.78 30.97
N LEU A 30 -44.83 2.06 32.11
CA LEU A 30 -44.57 0.64 32.43
C LEU A 30 -43.21 -0.03 32.14
N GLN A 31 -42.52 -0.35 33.25
CA GLN A 31 -41.55 -1.43 33.38
C GLN A 31 -42.18 -2.79 33.02
N ARG A 32 -41.52 -3.55 32.15
CA ARG A 32 -41.62 -5.02 32.10
C ARG A 32 -40.25 -5.61 32.40
N ASN A 33 -40.18 -6.37 33.48
CA ASN A 33 -39.03 -7.19 33.86
C ASN A 33 -38.77 -8.25 32.78
N ASN A 34 -37.55 -8.30 32.25
CA ASN A 34 -37.08 -9.33 31.33
C ASN A 34 -35.89 -10.05 32.00
N PRO A 35 -36.02 -11.33 32.39
CA PRO A 35 -34.98 -12.03 33.15
C PRO A 35 -34.01 -12.75 32.20
N ILE A 36 -33.21 -12.04 31.39
CA ILE A 36 -32.14 -12.67 30.58
C ILE A 36 -30.94 -11.72 30.41
N ASN A 37 -30.45 -11.10 31.49
CA ASN A 37 -29.15 -10.44 31.47
C ASN A 37 -28.53 -10.54 32.86
N ASP A 38 -27.84 -11.65 33.14
CA ASP A 38 -26.87 -11.70 34.23
C ASP A 38 -25.55 -11.11 33.69
N PRO A 39 -25.16 -9.89 34.10
CA PRO A 39 -23.93 -9.25 33.66
C PRO A 39 -22.67 -10.04 34.05
N ASN A 40 -22.75 -10.97 35.01
CA ASN A 40 -21.61 -11.77 35.44
C ASN A 40 -21.29 -12.93 34.47
N GLN A 41 -22.25 -13.42 33.68
CA GLN A 41 -22.00 -14.44 32.65
C GLN A 41 -21.40 -13.87 31.35
N ALA A 42 -21.67 -12.59 31.04
CA ALA A 42 -21.08 -11.92 29.89
C ALA A 42 -19.56 -11.70 30.08
N ASP A 43 -19.14 -11.36 31.29
CA ASP A 43 -17.74 -11.09 31.63
C ASP A 43 -16.86 -12.36 31.62
N LEU A 44 -17.42 -13.52 31.98
CA LEU A 44 -16.72 -14.80 31.90
C LEU A 44 -16.47 -15.25 30.45
N ARG A 45 -17.45 -15.07 29.55
CA ARG A 45 -17.29 -15.37 28.11
C ARG A 45 -16.36 -14.40 27.40
N VAL A 46 -16.33 -13.13 27.79
CA VAL A 46 -15.37 -12.15 27.27
C VAL A 46 -13.94 -12.51 27.68
N LYS A 47 -13.73 -12.93 28.94
CA LYS A 47 -12.41 -13.41 29.41
C LYS A 47 -11.98 -14.74 28.77
N GLU A 48 -12.90 -15.64 28.44
CA GLU A 48 -12.57 -16.86 27.66
C GLU A 48 -12.26 -16.55 26.19
N LEU A 49 -12.97 -15.62 25.56
CA LEU A 49 -12.70 -15.16 24.19
C LEU A 49 -11.38 -14.38 24.09
N GLU A 50 -11.02 -13.61 25.12
CA GLU A 50 -9.70 -12.95 25.22
C GLU A 50 -8.57 -13.97 25.38
N LYS A 51 -8.79 -15.08 26.09
CA LYS A 51 -7.85 -16.21 26.17
C LYS A 51 -7.72 -17.02 24.87
N MET A 52 -8.78 -17.08 24.05
CA MET A 52 -8.72 -17.74 22.74
C MET A 52 -7.98 -16.93 21.66
N CYS A 53 -7.61 -15.68 21.93
CA CYS A 53 -6.94 -14.79 20.98
C CYS A 53 -5.58 -14.24 21.46
N THR A 54 -4.89 -14.93 22.37
CA THR A 54 -3.50 -14.58 22.73
C THR A 54 -2.48 -15.37 21.89
N TYR A 55 -1.57 -14.60 21.28
CA TYR A 55 -0.42 -14.99 20.45
C TYR A 55 0.39 -16.21 20.94
N SER A 56 0.39 -16.49 22.25
CA SER A 56 1.09 -17.63 22.87
C SER A 56 0.62 -19.00 22.35
N ASN A 57 -0.64 -19.14 21.92
CA ASN A 57 -1.17 -20.41 21.40
C ASN A 57 -0.80 -20.66 19.93
N LEU A 58 -0.39 -19.63 19.19
CA LEU A 58 -0.03 -19.71 17.76
C LEU A 58 1.38 -20.26 17.54
N ILE A 59 2.33 -19.96 18.43
CA ILE A 59 3.74 -20.37 18.28
C ILE A 59 3.94 -21.87 18.54
N ASN A 60 3.17 -22.48 19.45
CA ASN A 60 3.36 -23.88 19.82
C ASN A 60 2.83 -24.90 18.79
N SER A 61 2.28 -24.44 17.65
CA SER A 61 1.73 -25.31 16.60
C SER A 61 2.55 -25.35 15.30
N SER A 62 3.68 -24.61 15.23
CA SER A 62 4.48 -24.48 13.99
C SER A 62 5.75 -25.33 13.93
N SER A 63 5.99 -26.23 14.89
CA SER A 63 7.06 -27.23 14.80
C SER A 63 6.51 -28.55 14.26
N ILE A 64 6.41 -28.67 12.93
CA ILE A 64 6.18 -29.96 12.25
C ILE A 64 7.14 -30.05 11.06
N ASP A 65 7.78 -31.22 10.96
CA ASP A 65 8.99 -31.56 10.22
C ASP A 65 9.02 -31.17 8.74
N SER A 66 10.20 -30.71 8.29
CA SER A 66 10.51 -30.49 6.89
C SER A 66 11.21 -31.73 6.31
N ASP A 67 10.46 -32.59 5.64
CA ASP A 67 11.03 -33.60 4.75
C ASP A 67 11.39 -32.96 3.41
N GLU A 68 12.67 -33.07 3.04
CA GLU A 68 13.23 -32.63 1.77
C GLU A 68 12.99 -33.68 0.69
N SER A 69 12.09 -33.42 -0.26
CA SER A 69 12.35 -33.65 -1.69
C SER A 69 11.09 -33.48 -2.56
N SER A 70 11.33 -33.04 -3.78
CA SER A 70 10.44 -32.95 -4.95
C SER A 70 9.51 -31.73 -5.05
N ASN A 71 9.73 -30.96 -6.12
CA ASN A 71 8.89 -29.89 -6.68
C ASN A 71 8.13 -29.02 -5.67
N LYS A 72 8.83 -28.02 -5.13
CA LYS A 72 8.23 -26.91 -4.38
C LYS A 72 7.29 -26.10 -5.28
N SER A 73 6.05 -26.58 -5.44
CA SER A 73 4.92 -25.69 -5.73
C SER A 73 4.84 -24.72 -4.56
N ILE A 74 4.69 -23.43 -4.85
CA ILE A 74 4.51 -22.39 -3.82
C ILE A 74 3.20 -22.74 -3.09
N SER A 75 3.35 -23.41 -1.95
CA SER A 75 2.27 -23.82 -1.08
C SER A 75 1.64 -22.58 -0.50
N TYR A 76 0.44 -22.28 -0.96
CA TYR A 76 -0.45 -21.32 -0.34
C TYR A 76 -1.45 -22.07 0.55
N PRO A 77 -1.20 -22.22 1.85
CA PRO A 77 -2.29 -22.38 2.78
C PRO A 77 -2.65 -20.98 3.26
N LYS A 78 -3.81 -20.45 2.83
CA LYS A 78 -4.45 -19.43 3.67
C LYS A 78 -4.74 -20.14 4.97
N LYS A 79 -4.02 -19.84 6.05
CA LYS A 79 -4.35 -20.45 7.35
C LYS A 79 -5.60 -19.79 7.93
N TYR A 80 -5.99 -18.60 7.44
CA TYR A 80 -7.10 -17.85 8.00
C TYR A 80 -8.01 -17.15 6.98
N PHE A 81 -9.30 -17.00 7.31
CA PHE A 81 -10.20 -16.01 6.72
C PHE A 81 -10.17 -14.71 7.51
N PHE A 82 -10.11 -13.56 6.81
CA PHE A 82 -10.33 -12.27 7.46
C PHE A 82 -11.82 -11.93 7.42
N LEU A 83 -12.44 -11.78 8.59
CA LEU A 83 -13.89 -11.67 8.77
C LEU A 83 -14.26 -10.43 9.60
N ASN A 84 -15.52 -10.00 9.48
CA ASN A 84 -16.10 -8.83 10.15
C ASN A 84 -16.89 -9.15 11.43
N ALA A 85 -16.91 -10.43 11.83
CA ALA A 85 -17.56 -10.98 13.01
C ALA A 85 -17.11 -12.44 13.23
N PRO A 86 -17.38 -13.03 14.41
CA PRO A 86 -17.18 -14.45 14.65
C PRO A 86 -17.92 -15.31 13.63
N PHE A 87 -17.33 -16.47 13.32
CA PHE A 87 -17.86 -17.41 12.34
C PHE A 87 -19.33 -17.76 12.57
N GLU A 88 -19.71 -18.11 13.81
CA GLU A 88 -21.10 -18.47 14.14
C GLU A 88 -22.08 -17.30 13.95
N VAL A 89 -21.64 -16.07 14.21
CA VAL A 89 -22.47 -14.87 13.99
C VAL A 89 -22.73 -14.67 12.50
N ILE A 90 -21.71 -14.88 11.66
CA ILE A 90 -21.84 -14.82 10.20
C ILE A 90 -22.75 -15.93 9.71
N ARG A 91 -22.51 -17.17 10.14
CA ARG A 91 -23.31 -18.35 9.78
C ARG A 91 -24.79 -18.15 10.10
N ASN A 92 -25.11 -17.69 11.31
CA ASN A 92 -26.49 -17.44 11.74
C ASN A 92 -27.18 -16.38 10.88
N LYS A 93 -26.50 -15.26 10.61
CA LYS A 93 -27.02 -14.20 9.73
C LYS A 93 -27.31 -14.70 8.31
N ILE A 94 -26.46 -15.57 7.77
CA ILE A 94 -26.65 -16.18 6.45
C ILE A 94 -27.82 -17.18 6.50
N SER A 95 -27.89 -18.02 7.53
CA SER A 95 -28.94 -19.03 7.72
C SER A 95 -30.34 -18.42 7.73
N VAL A 96 -30.53 -17.35 8.52
CA VAL A 96 -31.80 -16.63 8.63
C VAL A 96 -32.29 -16.11 7.28
N VAL A 97 -31.39 -15.69 6.40
CA VAL A 97 -31.77 -15.19 5.07
C VAL A 97 -31.99 -16.34 4.10
N LEU A 98 -31.20 -17.41 4.20
CA LEU A 98 -31.33 -18.57 3.31
C LEU A 98 -32.68 -19.28 3.43
N ILE A 99 -33.35 -19.21 4.59
CA ILE A 99 -34.68 -19.79 4.77
C ILE A 99 -35.70 -19.19 3.80
N ASP A 100 -35.59 -17.89 3.49
CA ASP A 100 -36.47 -17.19 2.55
C ASP A 100 -36.25 -17.68 1.11
N TYR A 101 -35.02 -18.09 0.79
CA TYR A 101 -34.64 -18.58 -0.54
C TYR A 101 -34.93 -20.06 -0.75
N LEU A 102 -34.70 -20.88 0.27
CA LEU A 102 -34.73 -22.35 0.17
C LEU A 102 -36.00 -22.97 0.77
N GLY A 103 -36.67 -22.25 1.66
CA GLY A 103 -37.98 -22.57 2.22
C GLY A 103 -38.01 -23.62 3.31
N ASP A 104 -36.88 -24.24 3.65
CA ASP A 104 -36.80 -25.35 4.59
C ASP A 104 -35.42 -25.38 5.27
N GLU A 105 -35.39 -25.68 6.58
CA GLU A 105 -34.19 -25.63 7.41
C GLU A 105 -33.18 -26.73 7.03
N LEU A 106 -33.65 -27.93 6.65
CA LEU A 106 -32.77 -29.00 6.20
C LEU A 106 -32.05 -28.61 4.91
N LYS A 107 -32.74 -27.96 3.97
CA LYS A 107 -32.11 -27.39 2.76
C LYS A 107 -31.08 -26.30 3.09
N VAL A 108 -31.36 -25.43 4.07
CA VAL A 108 -30.42 -24.40 4.52
C VAL A 108 -29.16 -25.03 5.12
N ASN A 109 -29.32 -26.01 6.01
CA ASN A 109 -28.21 -26.72 6.64
C ASN A 109 -27.34 -27.45 5.61
N ASN A 110 -27.97 -28.14 4.65
CA ASN A 110 -27.26 -28.77 3.54
C ASN A 110 -26.53 -27.74 2.67
N HIS A 111 -27.15 -26.60 2.35
CA HIS A 111 -26.49 -25.53 1.59
C HIS A 111 -25.26 -25.01 2.32
N LEU A 112 -25.38 -24.68 3.61
CA LEU A 112 -24.28 -24.16 4.41
C LEU A 112 -23.13 -25.18 4.52
N LYS A 113 -23.45 -26.47 4.70
CA LYS A 113 -22.46 -27.56 4.74
C LYS A 113 -21.54 -27.62 3.51
N TYR A 114 -22.00 -27.21 2.32
CA TYR A 114 -21.20 -27.28 1.09
C TYR A 114 -20.69 -25.92 0.58
N HIS A 115 -21.24 -24.83 1.09
CA HIS A 115 -21.07 -23.50 0.49
C HIS A 115 -20.70 -22.41 1.49
N LEU A 116 -20.66 -22.68 2.80
CA LEU A 116 -20.31 -21.66 3.81
C LEU A 116 -18.91 -21.09 3.58
N VAL A 117 -17.90 -21.93 3.27
CA VAL A 117 -16.54 -21.45 2.96
C VAL A 117 -16.53 -20.49 1.76
N LYS A 118 -17.47 -20.64 0.82
CA LYS A 118 -17.58 -19.75 -0.35
C LYS A 118 -18.14 -18.38 0.03
N TYR A 119 -19.05 -18.30 1.00
CA TYR A 119 -19.50 -17.03 1.57
C TYR A 119 -18.38 -16.30 2.30
N LEU A 120 -17.64 -17.02 3.15
CA LEU A 120 -16.50 -16.48 3.89
C LEU A 120 -15.42 -15.96 2.93
N TYR A 121 -15.14 -16.71 1.86
CA TYR A 121 -14.22 -16.28 0.81
C TYR A 121 -14.63 -14.94 0.17
N VAL A 122 -15.93 -14.71 -0.10
CA VAL A 122 -16.38 -13.43 -0.67
C VAL A 122 -16.11 -12.27 0.30
N ILE A 123 -16.41 -12.45 1.59
CA ILE A 123 -16.14 -11.45 2.64
C ILE A 123 -14.63 -11.16 2.72
N ASP A 124 -13.82 -12.21 2.86
CA ASP A 124 -12.36 -12.15 2.93
C ASP A 124 -11.80 -11.38 1.73
N ARG A 125 -12.21 -11.72 0.50
CA ARG A 125 -11.72 -11.06 -0.71
C ARG A 125 -11.97 -9.56 -0.72
N ILE A 126 -13.14 -9.09 -0.29
CA ILE A 126 -13.43 -7.65 -0.24
C ILE A 126 -12.56 -6.98 0.81
N LEU A 127 -12.47 -7.56 2.03
CA LEU A 127 -11.68 -6.98 3.11
C LEU A 127 -10.19 -6.90 2.75
N ARG A 128 -9.62 -8.01 2.24
CA ARG A 128 -8.22 -8.06 1.80
C ARG A 128 -7.96 -7.06 0.68
N ALA A 129 -8.85 -6.98 -0.30
CA ALA A 129 -8.66 -6.06 -1.41
C ALA A 129 -8.78 -4.58 -1.00
N ASN A 130 -9.66 -4.25 -0.05
CA ASN A 130 -9.71 -2.91 0.53
C ASN A 130 -8.43 -2.58 1.30
N ALA A 131 -8.02 -3.47 2.21
CA ALA A 131 -6.81 -3.27 3.00
C ALA A 131 -5.58 -3.11 2.08
N TYR A 132 -5.54 -3.89 1.01
CA TYR A 132 -4.50 -3.84 0.00
C TYR A 132 -4.50 -2.54 -0.81
N TRP A 133 -5.58 -2.25 -1.54
CA TRP A 133 -5.62 -1.14 -2.50
C TRP A 133 -5.90 0.22 -1.87
N LYS A 134 -6.58 0.25 -0.73
CA LYS A 134 -7.05 1.49 -0.08
C LYS A 134 -6.33 1.78 1.23
N LYS A 135 -5.43 0.89 1.69
CA LYS A 135 -4.73 1.00 2.98
C LYS A 135 -5.68 1.15 4.18
N ARG A 136 -6.92 0.67 4.02
CA ARG A 136 -7.99 0.64 5.02
C ARG A 136 -8.86 -0.57 4.79
N ILE A 137 -9.35 -1.19 5.86
CA ILE A 137 -10.20 -2.39 5.76
C ILE A 137 -11.59 -2.06 5.21
N GLU A 138 -12.12 -0.91 5.62
CA GLU A 138 -13.43 -0.46 5.18
C GLU A 138 -13.38 0.26 3.84
N GLY A 139 -14.19 -0.19 2.89
CA GLY A 139 -14.34 0.44 1.60
C GLY A 139 -15.22 -0.35 0.66
N PHE A 140 -15.58 0.27 -0.44
CA PHE A 140 -16.18 -0.43 -1.58
C PHE A 140 -15.08 -1.10 -2.41
N HIS A 141 -15.25 -2.35 -2.82
CA HIS A 141 -14.34 -3.02 -3.74
C HIS A 141 -15.12 -3.82 -4.78
N PHE A 142 -14.62 -3.83 -6.01
CA PHE A 142 -15.23 -4.62 -7.08
C PHE A 142 -14.95 -6.10 -6.87
N ILE A 143 -16.00 -6.91 -6.97
CA ILE A 143 -15.84 -8.35 -7.09
C ILE A 143 -16.13 -8.73 -8.52
N ASP A 144 -15.13 -9.32 -9.19
CA ASP A 144 -15.29 -9.86 -10.52
C ASP A 144 -16.28 -11.03 -10.49
N TYR A 145 -17.47 -10.81 -11.06
CA TYR A 145 -18.51 -11.81 -11.12
C TYR A 145 -18.07 -13.03 -11.92
N GLN A 146 -17.24 -12.87 -12.94
CA GLN A 146 -16.74 -14.02 -13.72
C GLN A 146 -15.83 -14.91 -12.88
N SER A 147 -14.94 -14.30 -12.09
CA SER A 147 -14.14 -15.04 -11.09
C SER A 147 -15.03 -15.78 -10.08
N LEU A 148 -16.08 -15.13 -9.54
CA LEU A 148 -17.04 -15.81 -8.64
C LEU A 148 -17.79 -16.95 -9.34
N TYR A 149 -18.21 -16.74 -10.58
CA TYR A 149 -18.95 -17.72 -11.36
C TYR A 149 -18.09 -18.95 -11.69
N PHE A 150 -16.81 -18.72 -12.00
CA PHE A 150 -15.81 -19.77 -12.19
C PHE A 150 -15.55 -20.57 -10.91
N ILE A 151 -15.25 -19.92 -9.78
CA ILE A 151 -14.94 -20.63 -8.51
C ILE A 151 -16.16 -21.36 -7.93
N THR A 152 -17.37 -20.97 -8.32
CA THR A 152 -18.60 -21.68 -7.96
C THR A 152 -18.93 -22.83 -8.92
N ASN A 153 -18.00 -23.18 -9.82
CA ASN A 153 -18.13 -24.22 -10.85
C ASN A 153 -19.42 -24.06 -11.68
N HIS A 154 -19.84 -22.82 -11.94
CA HIS A 154 -21.06 -22.53 -12.70
C HIS A 154 -22.34 -23.17 -12.12
N LYS A 155 -22.33 -23.58 -10.84
CA LYS A 155 -23.47 -24.23 -10.20
C LYS A 155 -24.66 -23.28 -10.12
N SER A 156 -25.86 -23.83 -10.27
CA SER A 156 -27.13 -23.15 -10.01
C SER A 156 -27.91 -23.90 -8.94
N ILE A 157 -28.71 -23.16 -8.18
CA ILE A 157 -29.52 -23.65 -7.07
C ILE A 157 -30.98 -23.36 -7.42
N GLN A 158 -31.84 -24.35 -7.18
CA GLN A 158 -33.28 -24.18 -7.31
C GLN A 158 -33.82 -23.54 -6.03
N LEU A 159 -34.57 -22.45 -6.20
CA LEU A 159 -35.18 -21.70 -5.11
C LEU A 159 -36.53 -22.31 -4.70
N LYS A 160 -37.08 -21.87 -3.57
CA LYS A 160 -38.39 -22.28 -3.05
C LYS A 160 -39.52 -22.10 -4.07
N ASN A 161 -39.46 -21.05 -4.89
CA ASN A 161 -40.46 -20.75 -5.92
C ASN A 161 -40.25 -21.53 -7.24
N GLY A 162 -39.26 -22.42 -7.31
CA GLY A 162 -38.94 -23.19 -8.52
C GLY A 162 -37.92 -22.54 -9.45
N ASP A 163 -37.63 -21.24 -9.30
CA ASP A 163 -36.65 -20.53 -10.12
C ASP A 163 -35.23 -21.08 -9.90
N LYS A 164 -34.37 -20.93 -10.92
CA LYS A 164 -32.95 -21.26 -10.81
C LYS A 164 -32.12 -19.98 -10.65
N MET A 165 -31.22 -19.98 -9.66
CA MET A 165 -30.25 -18.90 -9.43
C MET A 165 -28.82 -19.45 -9.44
N THR A 166 -27.89 -18.77 -10.12
CA THR A 166 -26.48 -19.15 -10.04
C THR A 166 -25.97 -19.02 -8.60
N LEU A 167 -25.10 -19.92 -8.17
CA LEU A 167 -24.52 -19.88 -6.83
C LEU A 167 -23.76 -18.57 -6.60
N ALA A 168 -23.02 -18.05 -7.58
CA ALA A 168 -22.35 -16.74 -7.47
C ALA A 168 -23.33 -15.57 -7.17
N ARG A 169 -24.50 -15.56 -7.82
CA ARG A 169 -25.54 -14.54 -7.57
C ARG A 169 -26.20 -14.76 -6.21
N MET A 170 -26.43 -16.00 -5.82
CA MET A 170 -26.97 -16.34 -4.50
C MET A 170 -26.02 -15.89 -3.38
N LEU A 171 -24.71 -16.17 -3.49
CA LEU A 171 -23.70 -15.76 -2.52
C LEU A 171 -23.77 -14.26 -2.24
N THR A 172 -23.72 -13.44 -3.29
CA THR A 172 -23.72 -11.98 -3.16
C THR A 172 -25.07 -11.44 -2.65
N LYS A 173 -26.19 -12.00 -3.10
CA LYS A 173 -27.53 -11.57 -2.69
C LYS A 173 -27.79 -11.87 -1.21
N VAL A 174 -27.51 -13.09 -0.77
CA VAL A 174 -27.69 -13.51 0.63
C VAL A 174 -26.78 -12.70 1.57
N LEU A 175 -25.55 -12.39 1.16
CA LEU A 175 -24.66 -11.53 1.96
C LEU A 175 -25.17 -10.09 2.07
N ILE A 176 -25.83 -9.55 1.04
CA ILE A 176 -26.45 -8.23 1.10
C ILE A 176 -27.65 -8.25 2.04
N ASP A 177 -28.56 -9.22 1.85
CA ASP A 177 -29.80 -9.30 2.59
C ASP A 177 -29.54 -9.61 4.09
N SER A 178 -28.46 -10.32 4.41
CA SER A 178 -27.99 -10.57 5.79
C SER A 178 -27.30 -9.38 6.45
N LYS A 179 -27.19 -8.25 5.73
CA LYS A 179 -26.49 -7.03 6.15
C LYS A 179 -25.01 -7.29 6.48
N LEU A 180 -24.38 -8.25 5.81
CA LEU A 180 -22.94 -8.50 5.85
C LEU A 180 -22.23 -7.72 4.74
N LEU A 181 -22.90 -7.49 3.61
CA LEU A 181 -22.43 -6.66 2.51
C LEU A 181 -23.40 -5.51 2.20
N LYS A 182 -22.86 -4.44 1.63
CA LYS A 182 -23.58 -3.37 0.97
C LYS A 182 -23.10 -3.24 -0.46
N ARG A 183 -24.01 -3.29 -1.43
CA ARG A 183 -23.69 -3.05 -2.84
C ARG A 183 -23.72 -1.55 -3.14
N SER A 184 -22.76 -1.09 -3.93
CA SER A 184 -22.75 0.24 -4.53
C SER A 184 -23.72 0.31 -5.72
N ASN A 185 -24.20 1.51 -6.05
CA ASN A 185 -24.93 1.74 -7.31
C ASN A 185 -23.98 1.88 -8.51
N LEU A 186 -22.65 1.91 -8.27
CA LEU A 186 -21.65 1.97 -9.32
C LEU A 186 -21.47 0.61 -9.97
N TYR A 187 -21.73 0.56 -11.27
CA TYR A 187 -21.56 -0.61 -12.13
C TYR A 187 -20.45 -0.36 -13.14
N SER A 188 -19.42 -1.20 -13.13
CA SER A 188 -18.28 -1.07 -14.02
C SER A 188 -18.43 -2.00 -15.23
N LYS A 189 -18.74 -1.42 -16.39
CA LYS A 189 -18.67 -2.14 -17.68
C LYS A 189 -17.23 -2.52 -18.02
N VAL A 190 -16.27 -1.65 -17.72
CA VAL A 190 -14.84 -1.84 -17.98
C VAL A 190 -14.29 -3.01 -17.18
N GLN A 191 -14.72 -3.18 -15.92
CA GLN A 191 -14.35 -4.32 -15.08
C GLN A 191 -15.33 -5.49 -15.20
N LYS A 192 -15.68 -5.86 -16.44
CA LYS A 192 -16.44 -7.09 -16.76
C LYS A 192 -17.79 -7.22 -16.06
N LYS A 193 -18.60 -6.15 -16.01
CA LYS A 193 -19.97 -6.17 -15.45
C LYS A 193 -20.00 -6.44 -13.93
N SER A 194 -19.09 -5.83 -13.19
CA SER A 194 -19.01 -5.97 -11.73
C SER A 194 -19.65 -4.78 -11.00
N TYR A 195 -20.12 -5.05 -9.78
CA TYR A 195 -20.54 -4.04 -8.81
C TYR A 195 -19.47 -3.91 -7.73
N GLU A 196 -19.42 -2.75 -7.07
CA GLU A 196 -18.66 -2.63 -5.84
C GLU A 196 -19.47 -3.12 -4.64
N TYR A 197 -18.77 -3.73 -3.68
CA TYR A 197 -19.32 -4.21 -2.43
C TYR A 197 -18.50 -3.66 -1.26
N LYS A 198 -19.17 -3.24 -0.19
CA LYS A 198 -18.56 -2.91 1.10
C LYS A 198 -18.97 -3.96 2.13
N VAL A 199 -18.01 -4.52 2.85
CA VAL A 199 -18.30 -5.32 4.04
C VAL A 199 -18.80 -4.41 5.16
N LEU A 200 -19.94 -4.75 5.75
CA LEU A 200 -20.55 -4.00 6.83
C LEU A 200 -20.01 -4.51 8.17
N LYS A 201 -19.57 -3.61 9.05
CA LYS A 201 -19.16 -3.99 10.41
C LYS A 201 -20.38 -4.55 11.16
N VAL A 202 -20.24 -5.73 11.75
CA VAL A 202 -21.29 -6.25 12.64
C VAL A 202 -21.17 -5.54 13.98
N ARG A 203 -22.27 -4.97 14.48
CA ARG A 203 -22.28 -4.23 15.74
C ARG A 203 -21.77 -5.13 16.87
N GLY A 204 -20.81 -4.62 17.65
CA GLY A 204 -20.22 -5.33 18.78
C GLY A 204 -19.01 -6.20 18.45
N TYR A 205 -18.62 -6.32 17.17
CA TYR A 205 -17.47 -7.13 16.75
C TYR A 205 -16.45 -6.31 15.95
N ASP A 206 -15.17 -6.59 16.18
CA ASP A 206 -14.07 -6.12 15.35
C ASP A 206 -13.72 -7.12 14.25
N PHE A 207 -12.88 -6.68 13.32
CA PHE A 207 -12.33 -7.57 12.30
C PHE A 207 -11.39 -8.60 12.94
N MET A 208 -11.53 -9.85 12.55
CA MET A 208 -10.78 -10.97 13.12
C MET A 208 -10.27 -11.92 12.03
N LEU A 209 -9.16 -12.59 12.32
CA LEU A 209 -8.63 -13.68 11.53
C LEU A 209 -9.20 -14.98 12.10
N TYR A 210 -9.76 -15.82 11.24
CA TYR A 210 -10.42 -17.06 11.61
C TYR A 210 -9.69 -18.26 11.00
N PRO A 211 -9.11 -19.19 11.79
CA PRO A 211 -8.31 -20.28 11.26
C PRO A 211 -9.13 -21.26 10.41
N LEU A 212 -8.60 -21.71 9.27
CA LEU A 212 -9.28 -22.67 8.39
C LEU A 212 -9.39 -24.06 9.02
N ASN A 213 -8.44 -24.46 9.87
CA ASN A 213 -8.49 -25.74 10.58
C ASN A 213 -9.59 -25.78 11.67
N GLU A 214 -10.05 -24.63 12.15
CA GLU A 214 -11.19 -24.54 13.07
C GLU A 214 -12.55 -24.64 12.36
N LEU A 215 -12.55 -24.46 11.04
CA LEU A 215 -13.72 -24.78 10.24
C LEU A 215 -13.74 -26.29 10.08
N ASN A 216 -14.86 -26.94 10.39
CA ASN A 216 -15.07 -28.35 10.03
C ASN A 216 -15.31 -28.45 8.51
N ILE A 217 -14.25 -28.15 7.75
CA ILE A 217 -14.23 -28.06 6.30
C ILE A 217 -14.37 -29.48 5.77
N GLN A 218 -15.46 -29.75 5.07
CA GLN A 218 -15.61 -31.04 4.41
C GLN A 218 -14.59 -31.18 3.28
N ILE A 219 -14.24 -32.42 2.91
CA ILE A 219 -13.36 -32.74 1.76
C ILE A 219 -13.74 -31.93 0.50
N THR A 220 -15.03 -31.72 0.25
CA THR A 220 -15.52 -30.95 -0.91
C THR A 220 -15.20 -29.45 -0.87
N GLU A 221 -15.05 -28.87 0.32
CA GLU A 221 -14.62 -27.47 0.50
C GLU A 221 -13.09 -27.34 0.44
N GLN A 222 -12.34 -28.39 0.81
CA GLN A 222 -10.89 -28.44 0.61
C GLN A 222 -10.51 -28.38 -0.87
N SER A 223 -11.20 -29.17 -1.72
CA SER A 223 -11.02 -29.06 -3.18
C SER A 223 -11.33 -27.65 -3.73
N PHE A 224 -12.28 -26.92 -3.11
CA PHE A 224 -12.55 -25.53 -3.49
C PHE A 224 -11.39 -24.59 -3.11
N LEU A 225 -10.82 -24.77 -1.91
CA LEU A 225 -9.65 -23.99 -1.47
C LEU A 225 -8.42 -24.29 -2.33
N GLU A 226 -8.17 -25.55 -2.68
CA GLU A 226 -7.10 -25.95 -3.60
C GLU A 226 -7.29 -25.32 -4.98
N LYS A 227 -8.51 -25.39 -5.54
CA LYS A 227 -8.82 -24.74 -6.84
C LYS A 227 -8.61 -23.24 -6.80
N ILE A 228 -9.00 -22.58 -5.71
CA ILE A 228 -8.74 -21.15 -5.51
C ILE A 228 -7.24 -20.90 -5.42
N SER A 229 -6.52 -21.71 -4.64
CA SER A 229 -5.07 -21.58 -4.46
C SER A 229 -4.37 -21.68 -5.81
N LEU A 230 -4.70 -22.70 -6.61
CA LEU A 230 -4.21 -22.87 -7.98
C LEU A 230 -4.61 -21.72 -8.91
N HIS A 231 -5.87 -21.26 -8.85
CA HIS A 231 -6.33 -20.14 -9.68
C HIS A 231 -5.62 -18.84 -9.32
N LEU A 232 -5.39 -18.59 -8.04
CA LEU A 232 -4.64 -17.43 -7.57
C LEU A 232 -3.18 -17.57 -7.99
N ALA A 233 -2.52 -18.71 -7.74
CA ALA A 233 -1.14 -19.00 -8.11
C ALA A 233 -0.90 -18.87 -9.63
N LYS A 234 -1.86 -19.25 -10.48
CA LYS A 234 -1.76 -19.02 -11.94
C LYS A 234 -1.64 -17.53 -12.33
N LYS A 235 -2.11 -16.60 -11.49
CA LYS A 235 -1.91 -15.15 -11.71
C LYS A 235 -0.53 -14.65 -11.28
N PHE A 236 0.27 -15.49 -10.61
CA PHE A 236 1.61 -15.16 -10.13
C PHE A 236 2.75 -15.59 -11.04
N TYR A 237 2.49 -16.51 -11.97
CA TYR A 237 3.47 -16.89 -12.96
C TYR A 237 3.59 -15.76 -13.99
N LEU A 238 4.46 -14.81 -13.66
CA LEU A 238 5.05 -13.92 -14.63
C LEU A 238 6.26 -14.69 -15.21
N GLU A 239 6.27 -14.90 -16.53
CA GLU A 239 7.40 -15.51 -17.24
C GLU A 239 8.67 -14.62 -17.19
N ASP A 240 8.53 -13.42 -16.67
CA ASP A 240 9.59 -12.43 -16.50
C ASP A 240 10.56 -12.82 -15.37
N GLU A 241 11.85 -12.87 -15.68
CA GLU A 241 12.91 -13.24 -14.74
C GLU A 241 13.01 -12.30 -13.54
N ILE A 242 12.82 -10.98 -13.75
CA ILE A 242 12.78 -10.01 -12.64
C ILE A 242 11.64 -10.36 -11.70
N ALA A 243 10.46 -10.66 -12.25
CA ALA A 243 9.31 -11.02 -11.45
C ALA A 243 9.58 -12.26 -10.57
N LYS A 244 10.28 -13.26 -11.12
CA LYS A 244 10.69 -14.44 -10.38
C LYS A 244 11.65 -14.07 -9.24
N LYS A 245 12.69 -13.28 -9.51
CA LYS A 245 13.66 -12.82 -8.50
C LYS A 245 13.02 -11.99 -7.39
N LEU A 246 12.09 -11.10 -7.73
CA LEU A 246 11.33 -10.33 -6.73
C LEU A 246 10.45 -11.23 -5.86
N SER A 247 9.91 -12.31 -6.42
CA SER A 247 9.13 -13.30 -5.67
C SER A 247 10.03 -14.12 -4.74
N GLU A 248 11.19 -14.59 -5.22
CA GLU A 248 12.21 -15.27 -4.40
C GLU A 248 12.63 -14.41 -3.22
N TRP A 249 12.87 -13.11 -3.45
CA TRP A 249 13.18 -12.16 -2.39
C TRP A 249 12.06 -12.04 -1.35
N MET A 250 10.80 -11.93 -1.79
CA MET A 250 9.66 -11.87 -0.86
C MET A 250 9.50 -13.16 -0.03
N GLU A 251 9.91 -14.30 -0.56
CA GLU A 251 9.93 -15.56 0.19
C GLU A 251 10.99 -15.61 1.28
N LYS A 252 12.10 -14.90 1.10
CA LYS A 252 13.21 -14.83 2.06
C LYS A 252 13.06 -13.76 3.14
N LEU A 253 11.98 -12.97 3.11
CA LEU A 253 11.72 -11.96 4.13
C LEU A 253 11.39 -12.61 5.47
N ASP A 254 12.19 -12.30 6.49
CA ASP A 254 11.98 -12.68 7.88
C ASP A 254 11.33 -11.53 8.66
N PHE A 255 10.29 -11.89 9.40
CA PHE A 255 9.44 -11.02 10.21
C PHE A 255 9.62 -11.25 11.72
N SER A 256 10.52 -12.14 12.14
CA SER A 256 10.76 -12.52 13.55
C SER A 256 10.98 -11.32 14.48
N GLN A 257 11.58 -10.24 13.97
CA GLN A 257 11.88 -9.02 14.72
C GLN A 257 10.72 -8.02 14.79
N VAL A 258 9.59 -8.30 14.10
CA VAL A 258 8.43 -7.41 14.11
C VAL A 258 7.68 -7.56 15.43
N LYS A 259 7.75 -6.51 16.27
CA LYS A 259 6.97 -6.44 17.51
C LYS A 259 5.50 -6.11 17.21
N VAL A 260 4.73 -7.11 16.75
CA VAL A 260 3.34 -6.96 16.27
C VAL A 260 2.44 -6.23 17.27
N HIS A 261 2.59 -6.53 18.58
CA HIS A 261 1.82 -5.88 19.65
C HIS A 261 2.07 -4.36 19.76
N LYS A 262 3.19 -3.84 19.25
CA LYS A 262 3.50 -2.40 19.21
C LYS A 262 2.99 -1.71 17.95
N LEU A 263 2.48 -2.45 16.98
CA LEU A 263 1.92 -1.88 15.76
C LEU A 263 0.51 -1.35 16.01
N SER A 264 0.11 -0.30 15.30
CA SER A 264 -1.29 0.12 15.27
C SER A 264 -2.17 -0.99 14.71
N LYS A 265 -3.46 -1.05 15.09
CA LYS A 265 -4.38 -2.10 14.60
C LYS A 265 -4.40 -2.20 13.08
N ASN A 266 -4.34 -1.06 12.36
CA ASN A 266 -4.27 -1.07 10.90
C ASN A 266 -2.98 -1.70 10.37
N HIS A 267 -1.83 -1.41 11.00
CA HIS A 267 -0.55 -2.00 10.63
C HIS A 267 -0.47 -3.49 10.96
N GLN A 268 -1.03 -3.94 12.09
CA GLN A 268 -1.18 -5.36 12.40
C GLN A 268 -1.96 -6.08 11.31
N ASN A 269 -3.10 -5.52 10.89
CA ASN A 269 -3.90 -6.11 9.82
C ASN A 269 -3.12 -6.16 8.49
N ILE A 270 -2.39 -5.10 8.11
CA ILE A 270 -1.56 -5.13 6.90
C ILE A 270 -0.43 -6.17 7.00
N PHE A 271 0.20 -6.28 8.17
CA PHE A 271 1.23 -7.28 8.46
C PHE A 271 0.70 -8.71 8.26
N PHE A 272 -0.42 -9.06 8.90
CA PHE A 272 -1.02 -10.38 8.75
C PHE A 272 -1.49 -10.65 7.31
N LEU A 273 -1.97 -9.63 6.61
CA LEU A 273 -2.33 -9.77 5.19
C LEU A 273 -1.11 -10.07 4.32
N PHE A 274 0.05 -9.49 4.63
CA PHE A 274 1.30 -9.77 3.94
C PHE A 274 1.72 -11.22 4.19
N GLU A 275 1.80 -11.62 5.46
CA GLU A 275 2.26 -12.95 5.88
C GLU A 275 1.40 -14.06 5.26
N GLU A 276 0.10 -13.85 5.19
CA GLU A 276 -0.86 -14.78 4.61
C GLU A 276 -1.00 -14.69 3.07
N SER A 277 -0.62 -13.57 2.47
CA SER A 277 -0.87 -13.32 1.05
C SER A 277 0.13 -12.33 0.43
N LYS A 278 1.26 -12.88 -0.01
CA LYS A 278 2.23 -12.21 -0.87
C LYS A 278 1.67 -12.09 -2.28
N PHE A 279 1.42 -10.89 -2.80
CA PHE A 279 1.05 -10.70 -4.20
C PHE A 279 2.15 -10.01 -5.01
N GLN A 280 2.14 -10.21 -6.32
CA GLN A 280 2.91 -9.43 -7.27
C GLN A 280 2.11 -9.19 -8.55
N VAL A 281 2.16 -7.96 -9.06
CA VAL A 281 1.49 -7.52 -10.28
C VAL A 281 2.45 -6.63 -11.07
N PHE A 282 2.55 -6.87 -12.36
CA PHE A 282 3.24 -5.99 -13.31
C PHE A 282 2.24 -5.00 -13.91
N SER A 283 2.65 -3.75 -14.07
CA SER A 283 1.79 -2.69 -14.63
C SER A 283 2.25 -2.24 -16.00
N ASP A 284 1.36 -1.60 -16.76
CA ASP A 284 1.65 -1.07 -18.10
C ASP A 284 2.75 0.01 -18.10
N SER A 285 3.08 0.60 -16.94
CA SER A 285 4.21 1.52 -16.81
C SER A 285 5.53 0.78 -16.58
N GLY A 286 5.55 -0.54 -16.64
CA GLY A 286 6.69 -1.37 -16.27
C GLY A 286 6.85 -1.63 -14.77
N ARG A 287 6.18 -0.87 -13.88
CA ARG A 287 6.41 -1.02 -12.44
C ARG A 287 5.88 -2.35 -11.92
N PHE A 288 6.64 -2.96 -11.02
CA PHE A 288 6.19 -4.07 -10.19
C PHE A 288 5.52 -3.54 -8.92
N TYR A 289 4.31 -4.04 -8.64
CA TYR A 289 3.60 -3.83 -7.39
C TYR A 289 3.52 -5.16 -6.67
N ASN A 290 4.09 -5.24 -5.47
CA ASN A 290 4.08 -6.45 -4.68
C ASN A 290 3.71 -6.18 -3.21
N SER A 291 3.51 -7.21 -2.39
CA SER A 291 3.09 -7.01 -0.99
C SER A 291 4.05 -6.11 -0.22
N PHE A 292 5.33 -6.09 -0.59
CA PHE A 292 6.33 -5.27 0.07
C PHE A 292 6.13 -3.78 -0.21
N THR A 293 5.71 -3.42 -1.43
CA THR A 293 5.34 -2.03 -1.78
C THR A 293 4.26 -1.44 -0.87
N ASN A 294 3.37 -2.26 -0.34
CA ASN A 294 2.27 -1.82 0.53
C ASN A 294 2.55 -1.97 2.02
N LEU A 295 3.64 -2.63 2.40
CA LEU A 295 4.04 -2.79 3.78
C LEU A 295 4.42 -1.42 4.38
N PRO A 296 3.85 -1.00 5.51
CA PRO A 296 4.21 0.27 6.15
C PRO A 296 5.71 0.37 6.48
N LYS A 297 6.32 1.56 6.28
CA LYS A 297 7.73 1.82 6.67
C LYS A 297 8.02 1.47 8.13
N THR A 298 7.03 1.61 9.01
CA THR A 298 7.14 1.22 10.44
C THR A 298 7.34 -0.27 10.68
N ILE A 299 6.94 -1.12 9.73
CA ILE A 299 7.16 -2.57 9.77
C ILE A 299 8.45 -2.92 9.02
N ARG A 300 8.68 -2.31 7.84
CA ARG A 300 9.84 -2.61 6.98
C ARG A 300 11.19 -2.54 7.71
N LYS A 301 11.31 -1.67 8.71
CA LYS A 301 12.51 -1.50 9.54
C LYS A 301 12.94 -2.73 10.33
N PHE A 302 12.00 -3.61 10.61
CA PHE A 302 12.25 -4.82 11.36
C PHE A 302 12.49 -6.02 10.45
N LEU A 303 12.35 -5.87 9.13
CA LEU A 303 12.53 -6.99 8.23
C LEU A 303 13.99 -7.37 8.12
N ARG A 304 14.20 -8.66 7.93
CA ARG A 304 15.49 -9.25 7.66
C ARG A 304 15.41 -10.10 6.39
N VAL A 305 16.55 -10.34 5.77
CA VAL A 305 16.70 -11.32 4.70
C VAL A 305 17.87 -12.19 5.09
N GLU A 306 17.61 -13.48 5.31
CA GLU A 306 18.62 -14.43 5.79
C GLU A 306 19.32 -13.94 7.07
N GLY A 307 18.53 -13.40 8.02
CA GLY A 307 19.01 -12.85 9.28
C GLY A 307 19.60 -11.44 9.19
N GLU A 308 19.92 -10.92 8.01
CA GLU A 308 20.55 -9.61 7.84
C GLU A 308 19.55 -8.45 7.74
N PRO A 309 19.88 -7.26 8.28
CA PRO A 309 19.15 -6.02 8.00
C PRO A 309 19.08 -5.69 6.51
N ILE A 310 17.94 -5.15 6.08
CA ILE A 310 17.74 -4.69 4.71
C ILE A 310 18.21 -3.23 4.60
N GLY A 311 19.12 -2.96 3.67
CA GLY A 311 19.50 -1.62 3.21
C GLY A 311 18.57 -1.11 2.10
N GLU A 312 18.45 0.21 1.96
CA GLU A 312 17.73 0.89 0.87
C GLU A 312 18.72 1.83 0.17
N LEU A 313 18.82 1.74 -1.16
CA LEU A 313 19.51 2.69 -2.02
C LEU A 313 18.46 3.40 -2.86
N ASP A 314 18.33 4.71 -2.68
CA ASP A 314 17.28 5.57 -3.21
C ASP A 314 17.87 6.70 -4.07
N MET A 315 17.23 7.00 -5.21
CA MET A 315 17.61 8.11 -6.07
C MET A 315 16.96 9.42 -5.58
N ALA A 316 17.77 10.38 -5.12
CA ALA A 316 17.24 11.66 -4.68
C ALA A 316 16.59 12.42 -5.84
N ASN A 317 15.34 12.84 -5.65
CA ASN A 317 14.55 13.56 -6.67
C ASN A 317 14.42 12.82 -8.01
N ALA A 318 14.37 11.48 -8.01
CA ALA A 318 14.27 10.66 -9.22
C ALA A 318 13.24 11.17 -10.23
N GLN A 319 12.02 11.50 -9.79
CA GLN A 319 10.97 12.03 -10.67
C GLN A 319 11.32 13.36 -11.35
N ALA A 320 12.07 14.26 -10.70
CA ALA A 320 12.51 15.51 -11.33
C ALA A 320 13.59 15.24 -12.39
N ILE A 321 14.50 14.31 -12.11
CA ILE A 321 15.52 13.85 -13.06
C ILE A 321 14.87 13.24 -14.30
N PHE A 322 13.88 12.36 -14.12
CA PHE A 322 13.16 11.75 -15.24
C PHE A 322 12.29 12.75 -16.00
N LEU A 323 11.70 13.73 -15.31
CA LEU A 323 11.00 14.84 -15.97
C LEU A 323 11.94 15.57 -16.91
N ASN A 324 13.13 15.96 -16.42
CA ASN A 324 14.11 16.66 -17.23
C ASN A 324 14.53 15.85 -18.46
N ARG A 325 14.78 14.54 -18.29
CA ARG A 325 15.12 13.66 -19.41
C ARG A 325 14.04 13.62 -20.49
N ILE A 326 12.77 13.46 -20.09
CA ILE A 326 11.63 13.45 -21.01
C ILE A 326 11.51 14.79 -21.76
N ILE A 327 11.71 15.92 -21.05
CA ILE A 327 11.64 17.25 -21.66
C ILE A 327 12.83 17.48 -22.61
N LEU A 328 14.04 17.14 -22.21
CA LEU A 328 15.25 17.30 -23.05
C LEU A 328 15.14 16.50 -24.35
N GLU A 329 14.76 15.22 -24.27
CA GLU A 329 14.56 14.38 -25.45
C GLU A 329 13.51 15.00 -26.39
N ARG A 330 12.45 15.58 -25.84
CA ARG A 330 11.42 16.24 -26.64
C ARG A 330 11.92 17.53 -27.30
N LEU A 331 12.63 18.38 -26.56
CA LEU A 331 13.19 19.64 -27.08
C LEU A 331 14.21 19.36 -28.19
N GLU A 332 15.08 18.36 -28.00
CA GLU A 332 16.05 17.91 -29.00
C GLU A 332 15.36 17.45 -30.29
N ASN A 333 14.33 16.60 -30.17
CA ASN A 333 13.54 16.14 -31.32
C ASN A 333 12.81 17.27 -32.06
N LEU A 334 12.49 18.37 -31.37
CA LEU A 334 11.88 19.56 -31.95
C LEU A 334 12.91 20.57 -32.49
N GLY A 335 14.20 20.38 -32.23
CA GLY A 335 15.26 21.34 -32.57
C GLY A 335 15.11 22.67 -31.82
N VAL A 336 14.59 22.64 -30.59
CA VAL A 336 14.37 23.83 -29.76
C VAL A 336 15.54 24.00 -28.79
N ASP A 337 16.09 25.21 -28.72
CA ASP A 337 17.16 25.54 -27.79
C ASP A 337 16.72 25.40 -26.32
N ILE A 338 17.61 24.83 -25.50
CA ILE A 338 17.39 24.69 -24.07
C ILE A 338 17.61 26.05 -23.40
N LEU A 339 16.66 26.51 -22.57
CA LEU A 339 16.81 27.74 -21.80
C LEU A 339 17.76 27.56 -20.61
N ASP A 340 18.45 28.62 -20.20
CA ASP A 340 19.35 28.58 -19.03
C ASP A 340 18.63 28.21 -17.73
N SER A 341 17.39 28.67 -17.55
CA SER A 341 16.53 28.26 -16.43
C SER A 341 16.29 26.75 -16.39
N THR A 342 16.15 26.12 -17.56
CA THR A 342 16.00 24.66 -17.69
C THR A 342 17.31 23.96 -17.33
N ARG A 343 18.46 24.45 -17.81
CA ARG A 343 19.79 23.94 -17.45
C ARG A 343 20.04 24.03 -15.95
N GLU A 344 19.70 25.15 -15.32
CA GLU A 344 19.81 25.30 -13.86
C GLU A 344 18.96 24.24 -13.15
N PHE A 345 17.68 24.10 -13.51
CA PHE A 345 16.81 23.12 -12.87
C PHE A 345 17.31 21.67 -13.01
N ILE A 346 17.92 21.32 -14.15
CA ILE A 346 18.60 20.03 -14.36
C ILE A 346 19.68 19.82 -13.30
N ILE A 347 20.64 20.73 -13.20
CA ILE A 347 21.75 20.66 -12.23
C ILE A 347 21.20 20.51 -10.80
N TRP A 348 20.21 21.33 -10.44
CA TRP A 348 19.60 21.27 -9.10
C TRP A 348 18.84 19.96 -8.84
N SER A 349 18.28 19.34 -9.88
CA SER A 349 17.63 18.03 -9.79
C SER A 349 18.66 16.93 -9.57
N GLU A 350 19.76 16.94 -10.33
CA GLU A 350 20.87 15.99 -10.21
C GLU A 350 21.52 16.04 -8.82
N LEU A 351 21.64 17.25 -8.24
CA LEU A 351 22.14 17.48 -6.87
C LEU A 351 21.14 17.12 -5.76
N GLY A 352 19.97 16.56 -6.08
CA GLY A 352 18.96 16.23 -5.08
C GLY A 352 18.28 17.45 -4.42
N LYS A 353 18.39 18.65 -5.02
CA LYS A 353 17.91 19.93 -4.47
C LYS A 353 16.90 20.70 -5.35
N ALA A 354 16.19 20.01 -6.24
CA ALA A 354 15.19 20.59 -7.15
C ALA A 354 14.14 21.46 -6.42
N PHE A 355 13.62 21.02 -5.28
CA PHE A 355 12.55 21.74 -4.57
C PHE A 355 13.06 22.96 -3.81
N GLU A 356 14.33 22.94 -3.40
CA GLU A 356 15.02 24.10 -2.84
C GLU A 356 15.21 25.17 -3.91
N PHE A 357 15.59 24.77 -5.13
CA PHE A 357 15.65 25.67 -6.28
C PHE A 357 14.28 26.28 -6.60
N LEU A 358 13.23 25.46 -6.69
CA LEU A 358 11.87 25.92 -6.99
C LEU A 358 11.24 26.79 -5.88
N ASN A 359 11.81 26.77 -4.68
CA ASN A 359 11.45 27.66 -3.59
C ASN A 359 12.39 28.89 -3.53
N ASP A 360 12.88 29.35 -4.69
CA ASP A 360 13.74 30.53 -4.85
C ASP A 360 15.03 30.46 -4.01
N LYS A 361 15.60 29.25 -3.87
CA LYS A 361 16.81 28.99 -3.06
C LYS A 361 16.68 29.45 -1.59
N LYS A 362 15.46 29.78 -1.13
CA LYS A 362 15.14 30.23 0.23
C LYS A 362 14.78 29.04 1.11
N SER A 363 14.96 29.19 2.41
CA SER A 363 14.38 28.26 3.38
C SER A 363 12.87 28.27 3.27
N PHE A 364 12.23 27.10 3.42
CA PHE A 364 10.77 27.01 3.41
C PHE A 364 10.20 27.88 4.54
N LYS A 365 9.33 28.85 4.18
CA LYS A 365 8.75 29.82 5.13
C LYS A 365 7.96 29.09 6.24
N HIS A 366 7.83 29.71 7.41
CA HIS A 366 7.06 29.17 8.55
C HIS A 366 5.66 28.70 8.10
N GLY A 367 5.34 27.44 8.37
CA GLY A 367 4.07 26.80 7.99
C GLY A 367 4.08 26.03 6.65
N LYS A 368 5.06 26.24 5.76
CA LYS A 368 5.28 25.40 4.57
C LYS A 368 6.46 24.47 4.83
N THR A 369 6.25 23.15 4.69
CA THR A 369 7.34 22.16 4.75
C THR A 369 7.82 21.83 3.34
N ARG A 370 9.08 21.40 3.20
CA ARG A 370 9.61 20.82 1.94
C ARG A 370 8.67 19.76 1.37
N LYS A 371 8.15 18.90 2.25
CA LYS A 371 7.21 17.82 1.90
C LYS A 371 5.92 18.38 1.28
N SER A 372 5.26 19.33 1.95
CA SER A 372 4.02 19.94 1.42
C SER A 372 4.25 20.69 0.10
N PHE A 373 5.42 21.34 -0.07
CA PHE A 373 5.76 21.99 -1.33
C PHE A 373 5.93 20.97 -2.45
N LYS A 374 6.71 19.90 -2.22
CA LYS A 374 6.90 18.79 -3.16
C LYS A 374 5.54 18.17 -3.56
N GLU A 375 4.67 17.90 -2.60
CA GLU A 375 3.33 17.37 -2.85
C GLU A 375 2.49 18.32 -3.73
N SER A 376 2.55 19.63 -3.45
CA SER A 376 1.82 20.65 -4.22
C SER A 376 2.37 20.79 -5.65
N PHE A 377 3.70 20.76 -5.83
CA PHE A 377 4.34 20.80 -7.14
C PHE A 377 3.95 19.59 -7.99
N TRP A 378 4.04 18.38 -7.45
CA TRP A 378 3.65 17.19 -8.23
C TRP A 378 2.16 17.13 -8.49
N ALA A 379 1.32 17.59 -7.56
CA ALA A 379 -0.11 17.75 -7.83
C ALA A 379 -0.32 18.70 -9.01
N MET A 380 0.32 19.86 -9.01
CA MET A 380 0.24 20.84 -10.11
C MET A 380 0.66 20.24 -11.47
N ILE A 381 1.77 19.51 -11.53
CA ILE A 381 2.26 18.86 -12.76
C ILE A 381 1.26 17.78 -13.25
N MET A 382 0.71 16.98 -12.33
CA MET A 382 -0.08 15.78 -12.65
C MET A 382 -1.60 16.05 -12.80
N ASP A 383 -2.11 17.17 -12.29
CA ASP A 383 -3.54 17.49 -12.32
C ASP A 383 -4.01 17.95 -13.71
N SER A 384 -5.32 17.93 -13.91
CA SER A 384 -5.96 18.50 -15.10
C SER A 384 -5.67 20.00 -15.25
N ASN A 385 -5.56 20.46 -16.50
CA ASN A 385 -5.04 21.79 -16.84
C ASN A 385 -5.83 22.96 -16.22
N ASP A 386 -7.10 22.77 -15.87
CA ASP A 386 -7.98 23.85 -15.38
C ASP A 386 -7.82 24.11 -13.88
N GLY A 387 -7.46 23.09 -13.08
CA GLY A 387 -7.28 23.23 -11.62
C GLY A 387 -5.92 23.79 -11.24
N SER A 388 -4.87 23.38 -11.97
CA SER A 388 -3.47 23.66 -11.63
C SER A 388 -3.07 25.13 -11.81
N LYS A 389 -3.62 25.81 -12.83
CA LYS A 389 -3.27 27.21 -13.17
C LYS A 389 -3.85 28.25 -12.22
N SER A 390 -4.85 27.86 -11.41
CA SER A 390 -5.47 28.74 -10.40
C SER A 390 -4.68 28.81 -9.09
N ASN A 391 -3.59 28.06 -8.98
CA ASN A 391 -2.78 27.96 -7.77
C ASN A 391 -1.65 29.00 -7.81
N ASP A 392 -1.48 29.79 -6.74
CA ASP A 392 -0.37 30.76 -6.59
C ASP A 392 1.01 30.12 -6.82
N LEU A 393 1.12 28.80 -6.60
CA LEU A 393 2.34 28.04 -6.84
C LEU A 393 2.72 27.98 -8.33
N TYR A 394 1.75 27.93 -9.25
CA TYR A 394 2.03 27.80 -10.68
C TYR A 394 2.81 29.00 -11.20
N SER A 395 2.35 30.22 -10.93
CA SER A 395 3.04 31.44 -11.36
C SER A 395 4.47 31.52 -10.81
N GLN A 396 4.66 31.17 -9.52
CA GLN A 396 5.99 31.14 -8.89
C GLN A 396 6.94 30.14 -9.56
N VAL A 397 6.45 28.94 -9.89
CA VAL A 397 7.27 27.91 -10.55
C VAL A 397 7.50 28.26 -12.03
N TYR A 398 6.51 28.86 -12.69
CA TYR A 398 6.60 29.28 -14.10
C TYR A 398 7.67 30.35 -14.30
N GLU A 399 7.84 31.28 -13.37
CA GLU A 399 8.94 32.25 -13.41
C GLU A 399 10.32 31.58 -13.38
N LEU A 400 10.44 30.41 -12.74
CA LEU A 400 11.72 29.71 -12.55
C LEU A 400 12.02 28.68 -13.65
N ILE A 401 11.00 28.01 -14.21
CA ILE A 401 11.15 26.93 -15.18
C ILE A 401 10.07 26.96 -16.28
N PRO A 402 9.91 28.07 -17.02
CA PRO A 402 8.79 28.25 -17.96
C PRO A 402 8.76 27.17 -19.05
N GLN A 403 9.91 26.91 -19.70
CA GLN A 403 10.02 25.91 -20.77
C GLN A 403 9.63 24.49 -20.31
N ILE A 404 9.97 24.10 -19.07
CA ILE A 404 9.56 22.78 -18.54
C ILE A 404 8.05 22.72 -18.39
N LEU A 405 7.42 23.76 -17.85
CA LEU A 405 5.97 23.79 -17.66
C LEU A 405 5.21 23.84 -19.00
N ASP A 406 5.72 24.60 -19.97
CA ASP A 406 5.15 24.64 -21.32
C ASP A 406 5.15 23.25 -21.96
N GLU A 407 6.29 22.54 -21.93
CA GLU A 407 6.38 21.18 -22.48
C GLU A 407 5.53 20.16 -21.72
N VAL A 408 5.41 20.29 -20.40
CA VAL A 408 4.48 19.46 -19.61
C VAL A 408 3.03 19.66 -20.06
N GLU A 409 2.62 20.90 -20.29
CA GLU A 409 1.26 21.21 -20.75
C GLU A 409 1.02 20.69 -22.19
N GLU A 410 2.02 20.78 -23.06
CA GLU A 410 1.97 20.20 -24.40
C GLU A 410 1.82 18.67 -24.36
N ILE A 411 2.61 17.99 -23.53
CA ILE A 411 2.53 16.52 -23.36
C ILE A 411 1.14 16.12 -22.84
N LYS A 412 0.60 16.87 -21.88
CA LYS A 412 -0.72 16.63 -21.28
C LYS A 412 -1.88 16.91 -22.24
N ARG A 413 -1.65 17.61 -23.35
CA ARG A 413 -2.70 17.97 -24.31
C ARG A 413 -3.45 16.70 -24.79
N GLY A 414 -4.76 16.74 -24.59
CA GLY A 414 -5.70 15.64 -24.89
C GLY A 414 -5.72 14.49 -23.88
N ASN A 415 -4.77 14.39 -22.95
CA ASN A 415 -4.78 13.39 -21.88
C ASN A 415 -3.82 13.78 -20.73
N TYR A 416 -4.37 14.33 -19.65
CA TYR A 416 -3.62 14.80 -18.48
C TYR A 416 -2.77 13.70 -17.80
N LYS A 417 -3.09 12.41 -18.01
CA LYS A 417 -2.36 11.29 -17.39
C LYS A 417 -1.05 10.95 -18.09
N LYS A 418 -0.80 11.48 -19.31
CA LYS A 418 0.38 11.14 -20.11
C LYS A 418 1.69 11.39 -19.37
N ILE A 419 1.84 12.56 -18.73
CA ILE A 419 3.07 12.89 -18.02
C ILE A 419 3.33 11.93 -16.84
N SER A 420 2.29 11.58 -16.10
CA SER A 420 2.39 10.59 -15.01
C SER A 420 2.85 9.24 -15.53
N TYR A 421 2.23 8.76 -16.61
CA TYR A 421 2.58 7.48 -17.21
C TYR A 421 4.03 7.47 -17.72
N LEU A 422 4.47 8.52 -18.41
CA LEU A 422 5.85 8.63 -18.92
C LEU A 422 6.88 8.65 -17.80
N LEU A 423 6.64 9.41 -16.72
CA LEU A 423 7.52 9.44 -15.55
C LEU A 423 7.65 8.07 -14.89
N GLN A 424 6.54 7.35 -14.72
CA GLN A 424 6.56 6.01 -14.13
C GLN A 424 7.25 4.99 -15.04
N LYS A 425 7.08 5.13 -16.36
CA LYS A 425 7.74 4.28 -17.36
C LYS A 425 9.24 4.48 -17.35
N GLU A 426 9.69 5.73 -17.32
CA GLU A 426 11.12 6.04 -17.29
C GLU A 426 11.77 5.62 -15.98
N GLU A 427 11.12 5.87 -14.84
CA GLU A 427 11.57 5.35 -13.54
C GLU A 427 11.72 3.83 -13.57
N SER A 428 10.69 3.12 -14.05
CA SER A 428 10.72 1.66 -14.11
C SER A 428 11.82 1.15 -15.02
N ARG A 429 12.06 1.80 -16.17
CA ARG A 429 13.12 1.43 -17.10
C ARG A 429 14.49 1.52 -16.42
N VAL A 430 14.78 2.64 -15.77
CA VAL A 430 16.06 2.88 -15.10
C VAL A 430 16.26 1.91 -13.94
N ILE A 431 15.28 1.79 -13.04
CA ILE A 431 15.40 0.95 -11.85
C ILE A 431 15.50 -0.53 -12.23
N GLN A 432 14.78 -0.99 -13.26
CA GLN A 432 14.95 -2.36 -13.74
C GLN A 432 16.29 -2.61 -14.39
N SER A 433 16.83 -1.65 -15.15
CA SER A 433 18.20 -1.76 -15.66
C SER A 433 19.21 -1.90 -14.52
N CYS A 434 19.07 -1.10 -13.46
CA CYS A 434 19.91 -1.24 -12.26
C CYS A 434 19.72 -2.60 -11.57
N TYR A 435 18.48 -3.06 -11.44
CA TYR A 435 18.16 -4.33 -10.78
C TYR A 435 18.72 -5.54 -11.52
N LYS A 436 18.65 -5.55 -12.87
CA LYS A 436 19.14 -6.66 -13.70
C LYS A 436 20.63 -6.95 -13.48
N GLU A 437 21.45 -5.92 -13.24
CA GLU A 437 22.88 -6.10 -12.98
C GLU A 437 23.17 -6.74 -11.61
N ILE A 438 22.25 -6.64 -10.65
CA ILE A 438 22.50 -7.10 -9.27
C ILE A 438 21.69 -8.33 -8.86
N MET A 439 20.56 -8.62 -9.52
CA MET A 439 19.55 -9.58 -9.05
C MET A 439 20.02 -11.04 -9.00
N ASN A 440 21.11 -11.37 -9.70
CA ASN A 440 21.70 -12.70 -9.69
C ASN A 440 22.71 -12.92 -8.57
N GLU A 441 23.32 -11.84 -8.06
CA GLU A 441 24.38 -11.87 -7.03
C GLU A 441 23.88 -11.42 -5.65
N VAL A 442 22.75 -10.70 -5.62
CA VAL A 442 22.21 -10.09 -4.41
C VAL A 442 20.72 -10.39 -4.28
N ILE A 443 20.33 -10.93 -3.13
CA ILE A 443 18.92 -11.07 -2.76
C ILE A 443 18.38 -9.67 -2.50
N SER A 444 17.67 -9.15 -3.50
CA SER A 444 17.24 -7.76 -3.55
C SER A 444 15.84 -7.60 -4.14
N SER A 445 15.25 -6.43 -3.91
CA SER A 445 13.97 -6.02 -4.47
C SER A 445 14.03 -4.58 -4.98
N THR A 446 13.00 -4.21 -5.75
CA THR A 446 12.79 -2.83 -6.17
C THR A 446 11.50 -2.30 -5.55
N LEU A 447 11.50 -1.01 -5.22
CA LEU A 447 10.32 -0.31 -4.75
C LEU A 447 10.39 1.13 -5.23
N HIS A 448 9.62 1.43 -6.27
CA HIS A 448 9.66 2.73 -6.94
C HIS A 448 11.09 3.07 -7.40
N ASP A 449 11.62 4.21 -6.96
CA ASP A 449 12.95 4.76 -7.21
C ASP A 449 14.05 4.19 -6.31
N GLY A 450 13.76 3.15 -5.53
CA GLY A 450 14.70 2.52 -4.60
C GLY A 450 14.96 1.03 -4.85
N ILE A 451 16.16 0.60 -4.49
CA ILE A 451 16.61 -0.80 -4.46
C ILE A 451 16.84 -1.22 -3.01
N TYR A 452 16.25 -2.35 -2.62
CA TYR A 452 16.34 -2.93 -1.29
C TYR A 452 17.23 -4.17 -1.34
N PHE A 453 18.21 -4.29 -0.44
CA PHE A 453 19.24 -5.33 -0.53
C PHE A 453 19.77 -5.74 0.86
N GLN A 454 20.43 -6.89 0.94
CA GLN A 454 21.16 -7.32 2.13
C GLN A 454 22.32 -6.35 2.43
N ILE A 455 22.41 -5.84 3.66
CA ILE A 455 23.40 -4.80 3.99
C ILE A 455 24.85 -5.22 3.69
N SER A 456 25.19 -6.49 3.87
CA SER A 456 26.53 -7.02 3.55
C SER A 456 26.92 -6.83 2.07
N LYS A 457 25.94 -6.61 1.19
CA LYS A 457 26.12 -6.41 -0.26
C LYS A 457 26.10 -4.92 -0.67
N LYS A 458 26.11 -3.98 0.28
CA LYS A 458 26.00 -2.54 0.02
C LYS A 458 26.96 -2.06 -1.08
N ASP A 459 28.25 -2.27 -0.92
CA ASP A 459 29.23 -1.67 -1.84
C ASP A 459 29.12 -2.28 -3.24
N PHE A 460 28.82 -3.57 -3.33
CA PHE A 460 28.52 -4.24 -4.60
C PHE A 460 27.32 -3.61 -5.30
N VAL A 461 26.20 -3.41 -4.58
CA VAL A 461 24.98 -2.82 -5.13
C VAL A 461 25.24 -1.38 -5.57
N VAL A 462 25.86 -0.56 -4.71
CA VAL A 462 26.14 0.85 -5.01
C VAL A 462 27.00 0.99 -6.26
N ASN A 463 28.08 0.22 -6.40
CA ASN A 463 28.98 0.30 -7.54
C ASN A 463 28.29 -0.11 -8.86
N ASN A 464 27.57 -1.22 -8.87
CA ASN A 464 26.85 -1.68 -10.07
C ASN A 464 25.74 -0.72 -10.48
N VAL A 465 24.98 -0.17 -9.52
CA VAL A 465 23.94 0.84 -9.79
C VAL A 465 24.58 2.09 -10.38
N ILE A 466 25.69 2.57 -9.82
CA ILE A 466 26.48 3.68 -10.36
C ILE A 466 26.87 3.43 -11.82
N ASP A 467 27.39 2.25 -12.13
CA ASP A 467 27.85 1.93 -13.48
C ASP A 467 26.70 1.88 -14.49
N VAL A 468 25.53 1.37 -14.08
CA VAL A 468 24.32 1.44 -14.92
C VAL A 468 23.89 2.89 -15.15
N LEU A 469 23.85 3.72 -14.10
CA LEU A 469 23.45 5.11 -14.24
C LEU A 469 24.41 5.87 -15.17
N ARG A 470 25.72 5.59 -15.11
CA ARG A 470 26.72 6.11 -16.06
C ARG A 470 26.43 5.67 -17.49
N LYS A 471 26.19 4.37 -17.73
CA LYS A 471 25.83 3.83 -19.06
C LYS A 471 24.55 4.48 -19.60
N LEU A 472 23.60 4.80 -18.73
CA LEU A 472 22.34 5.46 -19.06
C LEU A 472 22.44 6.99 -19.15
N GLN A 473 23.63 7.55 -18.90
CA GLN A 473 23.91 8.98 -18.82
C GLN A 473 23.00 9.72 -17.83
N ILE A 474 22.72 9.09 -16.68
CA ILE A 474 21.91 9.67 -15.60
C ILE A 474 22.85 10.13 -14.49
N LYS A 475 22.84 11.43 -14.22
CA LYS A 475 23.51 12.01 -13.06
C LYS A 475 22.48 12.20 -11.94
N CYS A 476 22.80 11.72 -10.75
CA CYS A 476 21.92 11.86 -9.60
C CYS A 476 22.68 11.74 -8.28
N THR A 477 22.17 12.37 -7.23
CA THR A 477 22.54 12.04 -5.86
C THR A 477 21.89 10.71 -5.45
N LEU A 478 22.72 9.72 -5.11
CA LEU A 478 22.27 8.49 -4.47
C LEU A 478 22.27 8.66 -2.95
N LYS A 479 21.21 8.18 -2.31
CA LYS A 479 21.08 8.11 -0.87
C LYS A 479 20.99 6.66 -0.48
N TRP A 480 21.78 6.25 0.50
CA TRP A 480 21.60 4.96 1.12
C TRP A 480 21.26 5.13 2.59
N ASP A 481 20.39 4.26 3.07
CA ASP A 481 20.05 4.15 4.49
C ASP A 481 20.02 2.67 4.87
N LEU A 482 20.16 2.42 6.17
CA LEU A 482 19.95 1.15 6.83
C LEU A 482 18.47 0.78 6.84
N GLY A 483 17.83 0.81 5.68
CA GLY A 483 16.40 0.66 5.46
C GLY A 483 15.57 1.75 6.15
N PHE A 484 15.73 1.95 7.45
CA PHE A 484 14.80 2.66 8.32
C PHE A 484 15.42 2.92 9.72
N ARG A 485 16.36 3.88 9.86
CA ARG A 485 16.79 4.33 11.20
C ARG A 485 15.88 5.40 11.80
N ASN A 486 15.73 5.35 13.13
CA ASN A 486 15.14 6.40 13.94
C ASN A 486 15.88 7.73 13.66
N LYS A 487 15.16 8.86 13.74
CA LYS A 487 15.57 10.22 13.34
C LYS A 487 16.94 10.75 13.84
N SER A 488 17.70 9.98 14.62
CA SER A 488 18.94 10.41 15.29
C SER A 488 20.25 9.99 14.62
N ALA A 489 20.28 9.04 13.67
CA ALA A 489 21.54 8.58 13.06
C ALA A 489 21.69 9.10 11.62
N LYS A 490 22.50 10.15 11.43
CA LYS A 490 22.86 10.71 10.12
C LYS A 490 24.00 9.90 9.48
N ASN A 491 23.74 8.66 9.08
CA ASN A 491 24.78 7.80 8.45
C ASN A 491 24.63 7.70 6.92
N GLY A 492 23.85 8.58 6.29
CA GLY A 492 23.72 8.59 4.84
C GLY A 492 25.00 9.14 4.20
N ILE A 493 25.67 8.33 3.39
CA ILE A 493 26.73 8.81 2.50
C ILE A 493 26.03 9.39 1.28
N GLU A 494 26.17 10.70 1.08
CA GLU A 494 25.75 11.36 -0.15
C GLU A 494 26.83 11.09 -1.21
N ILE A 495 26.61 10.07 -2.05
CA ILE A 495 27.50 9.84 -3.18
C ILE A 495 27.04 10.78 -4.28
N SER A 496 27.72 11.93 -4.38
CA SER A 496 27.64 12.81 -5.53
C SER A 496 28.76 12.41 -6.49
N PHE A 497 28.42 12.18 -7.75
CA PHE A 497 29.40 11.87 -8.78
C PHE A 497 30.35 13.07 -8.94
N PRO A 498 31.68 12.85 -9.07
CA PRO A 498 32.57 13.91 -9.49
C PRO A 498 32.07 14.45 -10.84
N LEU A 499 31.75 15.72 -10.83
CA LEU A 499 31.23 16.50 -11.94
C LEU A 499 32.33 16.64 -13.00
N GLU A 500 32.40 15.75 -13.98
CA GLU A 500 32.85 16.16 -15.32
C GLU A 500 31.71 16.99 -15.92
N LEU A 501 31.75 18.28 -15.63
CA LEU A 501 30.66 19.24 -15.84
C LEU A 501 30.69 19.92 -17.21
N ASP A 502 31.35 19.33 -18.21
CA ASP A 502 31.70 20.08 -19.43
C ASP A 502 31.05 19.56 -20.73
N HIS A 503 29.82 19.05 -20.64
CA HIS A 503 29.05 18.64 -21.83
C HIS A 503 28.02 19.70 -22.28
N LEU A 504 27.80 20.76 -21.49
CA LEU A 504 26.85 21.83 -21.80
C LEU A 504 27.50 23.23 -21.79
N GLY A 505 28.82 23.35 -21.61
CA GLY A 505 29.53 24.64 -21.54
C GLY A 505 29.09 25.55 -20.37
N VAL A 506 28.44 24.99 -19.33
CA VAL A 506 27.80 25.78 -18.26
C VAL A 506 28.82 26.31 -17.25
N ILE A 507 29.93 25.60 -17.00
CA ILE A 507 30.98 26.08 -16.09
C ILE A 507 31.65 27.33 -16.65
N GLU A 508 32.01 27.34 -17.94
CA GLU A 508 32.71 28.47 -18.55
C GLU A 508 31.86 29.74 -18.53
N ASN A 509 30.54 29.60 -18.67
CA ASN A 509 29.63 30.73 -18.81
C ASN A 509 29.06 31.27 -17.47
N ASN A 510 29.18 30.55 -16.34
CA ASN A 510 28.57 30.99 -15.08
C ASN A 510 29.34 30.65 -13.77
N PRO A 511 30.60 31.09 -13.62
CA PRO A 511 31.46 30.75 -12.47
C PRO A 511 30.95 31.26 -11.10
N LYS A 512 30.04 32.24 -11.08
CA LYS A 512 29.51 32.83 -9.83
C LYS A 512 28.53 31.88 -9.10
N VAL A 513 27.86 30.98 -9.81
CA VAL A 513 26.92 30.02 -9.21
C VAL A 513 27.67 29.02 -8.32
N PHE A 514 28.88 28.63 -8.72
CA PHE A 514 29.67 27.61 -8.02
C PHE A 514 30.57 28.17 -6.90
N ARG A 515 30.87 29.48 -6.88
CA ARG A 515 31.63 30.10 -5.77
C ARG A 515 30.90 30.11 -4.43
N LYS A 516 29.56 30.00 -4.42
CA LYS A 516 28.73 30.06 -3.20
C LYS A 516 28.42 28.69 -2.57
N TYR A 517 28.74 27.61 -3.27
CA TYR A 517 28.58 26.24 -2.79
C TYR A 517 29.97 25.62 -2.81
N PRO A 518 30.72 25.60 -1.69
CA PRO A 518 32.00 24.92 -1.66
C PRO A 518 31.76 23.48 -2.12
N LEU A 519 32.45 23.05 -3.17
CA LEU A 519 32.51 21.63 -3.56
C LEU A 519 32.98 20.89 -2.30
N TRP A 520 32.06 20.14 -1.69
CA TRP A 520 32.26 19.56 -0.37
C TRP A 520 33.43 18.58 -0.44
N LYS A 521 34.36 18.68 0.52
CA LYS A 521 35.35 17.64 0.78
C LYS A 521 34.61 16.37 1.20
N PHE A 522 35.08 15.23 0.70
CA PHE A 522 34.70 13.93 1.23
C PHE A 522 35.21 13.84 2.68
N ASP A 523 34.31 14.01 3.65
CA ASP A 523 34.58 13.47 4.99
C ASP A 523 34.24 11.98 4.92
N THR A 524 35.26 11.15 4.66
CA THR A 524 35.22 9.76 5.12
C THR A 524 35.20 9.83 6.64
N VAL A 525 34.01 9.75 7.23
CA VAL A 525 33.90 9.53 8.68
C VAL A 525 34.39 8.11 8.92
N ASP A 526 35.54 7.98 9.58
CA ASP A 526 35.99 6.70 10.12
C ASP A 526 34.84 6.08 10.91
N VAL A 527 34.49 4.85 10.54
CA VAL A 527 33.48 4.09 11.26
C VAL A 527 34.05 3.77 12.63
N GLU A 528 33.71 4.55 13.65
CA GLU A 528 33.95 4.15 15.03
C GLU A 528 33.30 2.78 15.26
N SER A 529 34.07 1.86 15.84
CA SER A 529 33.61 0.56 16.30
C SER A 529 32.37 0.73 17.19
N TYR A 530 31.37 -0.11 16.98
CA TYR A 530 30.18 -0.16 17.82
C TYR A 530 30.57 -0.39 19.29
N PRO A 531 29.94 0.29 20.26
CA PRO A 531 29.98 -0.16 21.65
C PRO A 531 29.17 -1.45 21.74
N GLU A 532 29.81 -2.55 22.16
CA GLU A 532 29.16 -3.85 22.40
C GLU A 532 28.18 -3.81 23.59
N ASP A 533 28.15 -2.72 24.36
CA ASP A 533 27.49 -2.65 25.66
C ASP A 533 25.99 -2.30 25.63
N LEU A 534 25.34 -2.32 24.46
CA LEU A 534 23.90 -2.01 24.33
C LEU A 534 22.98 -3.24 24.42
N PHE A 535 23.52 -4.40 24.83
CA PHE A 535 22.76 -5.63 25.08
C PHE A 535 22.98 -6.20 26.49
N ASN A 536 23.08 -5.34 27.52
CA ASN A 536 22.88 -5.81 28.88
C ASN A 536 21.39 -5.88 29.19
N ASP A 537 20.98 -7.09 29.52
CA ASP A 537 19.68 -7.52 29.99
C ASP A 537 19.41 -6.89 31.36
N ASP A 538 18.47 -5.95 31.47
CA ASP A 538 17.97 -5.44 32.76
C ASP A 538 16.97 -6.44 33.37
N SER A 539 17.42 -7.69 33.51
CA SER A 539 16.72 -8.70 34.29
C SER A 539 17.71 -9.34 35.26
N ASP A 540 17.95 -8.67 36.38
CA ASP A 540 18.11 -9.36 37.65
C ASP A 540 17.96 -8.39 38.85
N GLU A 541 17.35 -8.95 39.91
CA GLU A 541 17.29 -8.46 41.29
C GLU A 541 16.23 -7.40 41.69
N LEU A 542 15.02 -7.90 41.96
CA LEU A 542 14.29 -7.48 43.17
C LEU A 542 13.43 -8.65 43.71
N ILE A 543 14.12 -9.61 44.33
CA ILE A 543 13.53 -10.51 45.34
C ILE A 543 14.25 -10.20 46.65
N ASN A 544 13.55 -9.53 47.55
CA ASN A 544 13.58 -9.73 49.00
C ASN A 544 12.66 -8.69 49.63
N ASP A 545 11.49 -9.15 50.11
CA ASP A 545 10.89 -8.72 51.38
C ASP A 545 9.52 -9.39 51.57
N LEU A 546 9.56 -10.62 52.09
CA LEU A 546 8.49 -11.22 52.90
C LEU A 546 9.14 -12.11 53.97
N LYS A 547 9.53 -11.48 55.07
CA LYS A 547 9.42 -12.00 56.44
C LYS A 547 9.23 -10.85 57.41
#